data_AF-A0A448USL6-F1
#
_entry.id   AF-A0A448USL6-F1
#
_cell.length_a   1.000
_cell.length_b   1.000
_cell.length_c   1.000
_cell.angle_alpha   90.00
_cell.angle_beta   90.00
_cell.angle_gamma   90.00
#
_symmetry.space_group_name_H-M   'P 1'
#
loop_
_entity.id
_entity.type
_entity.pdbx_description
1 polymer ?
#
loop_
_entity_poly.entity_id
_entity_poly.type
_entity_poly.pdbx_seq_one_letter_code
_entity_poly.pdbx_strand_id
1 'polypeptide(L)'
;MYCLVTLDSKHIYPGLLREKSPMSDASNTTPAEEVPLVPVPKKVEHIREYHGDTFIDHYEWMRDKENQEVLDYLNAEADYTAAVTADQQPLRESIFEEIKSRTLLTDLTVPNRIGDWWYYSRMVPGGQYPIFYRYPALHEGDEVVRYTPPVIKPGEPLEGESVVLDCNEYAKDMEFFALGVFQPSRNGKLLSISVDEKGDERYEQRFLNLETGEFLPDTIPNISGGSFFINHAQQLVYTVPDDSWRPYRVYVHDIGAGTEDHLIYEETDPTMWLGSAMSADRSSIVLSSGNSEFTEVSLVPIAEPKSPPRVIIPRDARIEYQAEPITIAGETHLLIQHDYKALNSELVLADMPQEGEPLEKYSKRWVPVIRHSENVRLEGFTLSATHLVVTARADTTTRLFLAPREQLPVQWRRKKPAGITFMEPAGFDEELYTAGVLRAENYSPVIRIAYTSFLTPRRVYDYFPMSQTLLLRRETPVLGVISVRIIVPTVTGHPPPMEPSSPSR
;
A
#
# COMPACT_ATOMS: atom_id res chain seq x y z
N MET A 1 -27.38 -12.24 -14.34
CA MET A 1 -27.59 -13.59 -14.90
C MET A 1 -26.73 -14.53 -14.07
N TYR A 2 -27.34 -15.48 -13.35
CA TYR A 2 -26.62 -16.35 -12.42
C TYR A 2 -25.67 -17.29 -13.17
N CYS A 3 -24.41 -17.37 -12.75
CA CYS A 3 -23.39 -18.20 -13.36
C CYS A 3 -23.33 -19.57 -12.64
N LEU A 4 -23.66 -20.64 -13.36
CA LEU A 4 -23.51 -22.02 -12.90
C LEU A 4 -22.11 -22.52 -13.29
N VAL A 5 -21.32 -22.90 -12.30
CA VAL A 5 -20.02 -23.56 -12.49
C VAL A 5 -20.27 -25.07 -12.56
N THR A 6 -20.04 -25.68 -13.71
CA THR A 6 -20.03 -27.14 -13.85
C THR A 6 -18.60 -27.68 -13.77
N LEU A 7 -18.36 -28.56 -12.80
CA LEU A 7 -17.15 -29.36 -12.70
C LEU A 7 -17.35 -30.67 -13.50
N ASP A 8 -16.50 -30.92 -14.50
CA ASP A 8 -16.47 -32.20 -15.23
C ASP A 8 -15.29 -33.03 -14.70
N SER A 9 -15.59 -34.09 -13.94
CA SER A 9 -14.60 -35.04 -13.42
C SER A 9 -14.61 -36.32 -14.26
N LYS A 10 -13.58 -36.53 -15.08
CA LYS A 10 -13.33 -37.84 -15.72
C LYS A 10 -12.02 -38.46 -15.21
N HIS A 11 -12.21 -39.51 -14.40
CA HIS A 11 -11.32 -40.63 -14.07
C HIS A 11 -10.02 -40.26 -13.31
N ILE A 12 -9.61 -40.94 -12.23
CA ILE A 12 -9.25 -42.37 -12.11
C ILE A 12 -9.22 -42.73 -10.61
N TYR A 13 -9.81 -43.87 -10.20
CA TYR A 13 -9.20 -44.94 -9.35
C TYR A 13 -10.20 -46.12 -9.22
N PRO A 14 -9.76 -47.39 -9.35
CA PRO A 14 -10.63 -48.55 -9.35
C PRO A 14 -10.72 -49.24 -7.97
N GLY A 15 -11.90 -49.78 -7.67
CA GLY A 15 -12.04 -51.08 -6.99
C GLY A 15 -11.99 -51.10 -5.47
N LEU A 16 -13.16 -51.04 -4.84
CA LEU A 16 -13.49 -51.88 -3.67
C LEU A 16 -15.01 -52.05 -3.60
N LEU A 17 -15.49 -53.09 -4.29
CA LEU A 17 -16.83 -53.64 -4.09
C LEU A 17 -16.86 -54.29 -2.70
N ARG A 18 -17.74 -53.82 -1.83
CA ARG A 18 -18.15 -54.57 -0.63
C ARG A 18 -19.64 -54.83 -0.69
N GLU A 19 -19.96 -56.11 -0.58
CA GLU A 19 -21.29 -56.72 -0.70
C GLU A 19 -22.29 -56.12 0.28
N LYS A 20 -23.55 -55.98 -0.19
CA LYS A 20 -24.71 -55.72 0.67
C LYS A 20 -24.99 -56.97 1.50
N SER A 21 -24.95 -56.84 2.83
CA SER A 21 -25.69 -57.70 3.75
C SER A 21 -26.72 -56.85 4.50
N PRO A 22 -27.92 -57.37 4.76
CA PRO A 22 -29.01 -56.61 5.36
C PRO A 22 -28.79 -56.51 6.88
N MET A 23 -28.80 -55.29 7.43
CA MET A 23 -28.89 -55.08 8.87
C MET A 23 -30.28 -54.63 9.26
N SER A 24 -30.75 -55.27 10.32
CA SER A 24 -32.00 -55.15 11.05
C SER A 24 -32.37 -53.73 11.48
N ASP A 25 -33.68 -53.47 11.47
CA ASP A 25 -34.32 -52.41 12.25
C ASP A 25 -33.87 -52.47 13.72
N ALA A 26 -33.08 -51.49 14.12
CA ALA A 26 -32.93 -51.09 15.51
C ALA A 26 -33.20 -49.59 15.56
N SER A 27 -34.33 -49.23 16.13
CA SER A 27 -34.73 -47.86 16.44
C SER A 27 -33.76 -47.27 17.47
N ASN A 28 -32.64 -46.73 16.99
CA ASN A 28 -31.81 -45.82 17.76
C ASN A 28 -32.43 -44.42 17.60
N THR A 29 -33.31 -44.08 18.53
CA THR A 29 -33.71 -42.68 18.75
C THR A 29 -32.56 -41.99 19.47
N THR A 30 -31.60 -41.48 18.69
CA THR A 30 -30.68 -40.44 19.17
C THR A 30 -31.53 -39.27 19.65
N PRO A 31 -31.35 -38.75 20.87
CA PRO A 31 -32.05 -37.54 21.30
C PRO A 31 -31.76 -36.44 20.29
N ALA A 32 -32.80 -35.76 19.80
CA ALA A 32 -32.61 -34.52 19.06
C ALA A 32 -31.88 -33.55 20.01
N GLU A 33 -30.63 -33.21 19.69
CA GLU A 33 -29.92 -32.14 20.40
C GLU A 33 -30.81 -30.89 20.37
N GLU A 34 -31.25 -30.44 21.54
CA GLU A 34 -31.99 -29.19 21.68
C GLU A 34 -31.09 -28.06 21.20
N VAL A 35 -31.44 -27.46 20.06
CA VAL A 35 -30.77 -26.27 19.57
C VAL A 35 -30.99 -25.15 20.60
N PRO A 36 -29.93 -24.50 21.12
CA PRO A 36 -30.10 -23.44 22.10
C PRO A 36 -30.94 -22.30 21.52
N LEU A 37 -31.73 -21.66 22.38
CA LEU A 37 -32.55 -20.52 21.99
C LEU A 37 -31.66 -19.35 21.55
N VAL A 38 -32.10 -18.63 20.52
CA VAL A 38 -31.43 -17.42 20.05
C VAL A 38 -31.33 -16.42 21.21
N PRO A 39 -30.13 -15.92 21.56
CA PRO A 39 -29.97 -14.89 22.57
C PRO A 39 -30.75 -13.64 22.18
N VAL A 40 -31.58 -13.14 23.10
CA VAL A 40 -32.36 -11.91 22.87
C VAL A 40 -31.76 -10.81 23.75
N PRO A 41 -31.16 -9.76 23.16
CA PRO A 41 -30.62 -8.67 23.95
C PRO A 41 -31.75 -7.87 24.58
N LYS A 42 -31.51 -7.39 25.80
CA LYS A 42 -32.44 -6.43 26.41
C LYS A 42 -32.47 -5.13 25.61
N LYS A 43 -33.62 -4.47 25.64
CA LYS A 43 -33.81 -3.14 25.07
C LYS A 43 -33.78 -2.13 26.21
N VAL A 44 -32.83 -1.20 26.14
CA VAL A 44 -32.69 -0.09 27.10
C VAL A 44 -32.77 1.20 26.30
N GLU A 45 -33.80 2.01 26.53
CA GLU A 45 -33.95 3.27 25.82
C GLU A 45 -32.78 4.21 26.12
N HIS A 46 -32.03 4.56 25.09
CA HIS A 46 -31.09 5.66 25.11
C HIS A 46 -31.48 6.67 24.03
N ILE A 47 -31.78 7.89 24.45
CA ILE A 47 -32.27 8.93 23.55
C ILE A 47 -31.09 9.75 23.04
N ARG A 48 -30.98 9.86 21.72
CA ARG A 48 -30.07 10.78 21.03
C ARG A 48 -30.89 11.86 20.34
N GLU A 49 -30.58 13.12 20.60
CA GLU A 49 -31.26 14.25 19.96
C GLU A 49 -30.27 15.08 19.16
N TYR A 50 -30.50 15.20 17.86
CA TYR A 50 -29.70 16.01 16.95
C TYR A 50 -30.62 16.76 15.99
N HIS A 51 -30.36 18.06 15.80
CA HIS A 51 -31.13 18.91 14.87
C HIS A 51 -32.66 18.94 15.10
N GLY A 52 -33.11 18.62 16.33
CA GLY A 52 -34.53 18.53 16.67
C GLY A 52 -35.16 17.16 16.38
N ASP A 53 -34.39 16.20 15.86
CA ASP A 53 -34.82 14.82 15.66
C ASP A 53 -34.39 13.95 16.85
N THR A 54 -35.36 13.20 17.38
CA THR A 54 -35.15 12.26 18.49
C THR A 54 -35.01 10.84 17.94
N PHE A 55 -33.87 10.21 18.19
CA PHE A 55 -33.61 8.80 17.89
C PHE A 55 -33.48 8.00 19.19
N ILE A 56 -34.27 6.93 19.32
CA ILE A 56 -34.18 6.02 20.47
C ILE A 56 -33.34 4.81 20.07
N ASP A 57 -32.11 4.74 20.60
CA ASP A 57 -31.24 3.59 20.46
C ASP A 57 -31.47 2.64 21.64
N HIS A 58 -32.10 1.49 21.37
CA HIS A 58 -32.33 0.48 22.41
C HIS A 58 -31.08 -0.30 22.83
N TYR A 59 -29.96 -0.12 22.12
CA TYR A 59 -28.75 -0.94 22.26
C TYR A 59 -27.48 -0.12 22.50
N GLU A 60 -27.59 1.19 22.80
CA GLU A 60 -26.42 2.03 23.12
C GLU A 60 -25.57 1.44 24.25
N TRP A 61 -26.20 0.76 25.20
CA TRP A 61 -25.52 0.09 26.32
C TRP A 61 -24.47 -0.94 25.86
N MET A 62 -24.56 -1.46 24.63
CA MET A 62 -23.56 -2.37 24.04
C MET A 62 -22.26 -1.68 23.61
N ARG A 63 -22.21 -0.34 23.57
CA ARG A 63 -20.99 0.39 23.26
C ARG A 63 -19.93 0.24 24.36
N ASP A 64 -20.37 0.05 25.61
CA ASP A 64 -19.48 -0.13 26.75
C ASP A 64 -18.90 -1.55 26.75
N LYS A 65 -17.65 -1.67 26.29
CA LYS A 65 -16.94 -2.95 26.12
C LYS A 65 -16.60 -3.63 27.44
N GLU A 66 -16.61 -2.90 28.56
CA GLU A 66 -16.30 -3.43 29.89
C GLU A 66 -17.55 -3.85 30.67
N ASN A 67 -18.74 -3.51 30.17
CA ASN A 67 -19.99 -3.87 30.82
C ASN A 67 -20.21 -5.39 30.79
N GLN A 68 -20.36 -5.98 31.98
CA GLN A 68 -20.57 -7.42 32.14
C GLN A 68 -21.79 -7.93 31.37
N GLU A 69 -22.88 -7.17 31.26
CA GLU A 69 -24.06 -7.59 30.52
C GLU A 69 -23.78 -7.69 29.01
N VAL A 70 -22.84 -6.90 28.49
CA VAL A 70 -22.43 -6.94 27.07
C VAL A 70 -21.60 -8.20 26.85
N LEU A 71 -20.65 -8.46 27.75
CA LEU A 71 -19.85 -9.68 27.73
C LEU A 71 -20.72 -10.94 27.82
N ASP A 72 -21.71 -10.94 28.73
CA ASP A 72 -22.64 -12.05 28.89
C ASP A 72 -23.47 -12.30 27.63
N TYR A 73 -23.96 -11.23 27.00
CA TYR A 73 -24.70 -11.34 25.73
C TYR A 73 -23.80 -11.85 24.59
N LEU A 74 -22.57 -11.36 24.47
CA LEU A 74 -21.62 -11.84 23.46
C LEU A 74 -21.24 -13.31 23.67
N ASN A 75 -21.06 -13.73 24.92
CA ASN A 75 -20.83 -15.14 25.26
C ASN A 75 -22.04 -16.01 24.88
N ALA A 76 -23.27 -15.54 25.14
CA ALA A 76 -24.48 -16.25 24.73
C ALA A 76 -24.59 -16.37 23.19
N GLU A 77 -24.24 -15.33 22.43
CA GLU A 77 -24.19 -15.37 20.96
C GLU A 77 -23.09 -16.32 20.45
N ALA A 78 -21.94 -16.36 21.13
CA ALA A 78 -20.87 -17.31 20.82
C ALA A 78 -21.31 -18.76 21.06
N ASP A 79 -21.96 -19.03 22.20
CA ASP A 79 -22.49 -20.35 22.55
C ASP A 79 -23.58 -20.81 21.57
N TYR A 80 -24.51 -19.91 21.22
CA TYR A 80 -25.53 -20.17 20.21
C TYR A 80 -24.90 -20.49 18.85
N THR A 81 -23.94 -19.68 18.40
CA THR A 81 -23.20 -19.89 17.14
C THR A 81 -22.46 -21.23 17.15
N ALA A 82 -21.79 -21.58 18.24
CA ALA A 82 -21.08 -22.84 18.39
C ALA A 82 -22.03 -24.04 18.27
N ALA A 83 -23.21 -23.97 18.88
CA ALA A 83 -24.19 -25.03 18.83
C ALA A 83 -24.85 -25.19 17.44
N VAL A 84 -25.31 -24.10 16.81
CA VAL A 84 -25.98 -24.17 15.49
C VAL A 84 -25.03 -24.50 14.34
N THR A 85 -23.72 -24.42 14.57
CA THR A 85 -22.70 -24.78 13.58
C THR A 85 -21.87 -26.00 14.01
N ALA A 86 -22.28 -26.73 15.06
CA ALA A 86 -21.51 -27.85 15.60
C ALA A 86 -21.32 -28.97 14.56
N ASP A 87 -22.36 -29.27 13.77
CA ASP A 87 -22.36 -30.27 12.71
C ASP A 87 -21.40 -29.94 11.55
N GLN A 88 -21.01 -28.68 11.40
CA GLN A 88 -20.08 -28.21 10.38
C GLN A 88 -18.60 -28.37 10.79
N GLN A 89 -18.31 -28.79 12.02
CA GLN A 89 -16.94 -28.91 12.52
C GLN A 89 -16.02 -29.75 11.61
N PRO A 90 -16.43 -30.93 11.09
CA PRO A 90 -15.58 -31.69 10.17
C PRO A 90 -15.27 -30.96 8.86
N LEU A 91 -16.24 -30.19 8.34
CA LEU A 91 -16.04 -29.38 7.13
C LEU A 91 -15.08 -28.21 7.39
N ARG A 92 -15.23 -27.52 8.53
CA ARG A 92 -14.31 -26.45 8.94
C ARG A 92 -12.87 -26.95 9.08
N GLU A 93 -12.68 -28.10 9.73
CA GLU A 93 -11.36 -28.74 9.86
C GLU A 93 -10.78 -29.12 8.50
N SER A 94 -11.59 -29.67 7.60
CA SER A 94 -11.14 -29.99 6.24
C SER A 94 -10.70 -28.74 5.48
N ILE A 95 -11.47 -27.65 5.54
CA ILE A 95 -11.12 -26.37 4.90
C ILE A 95 -9.86 -25.78 5.53
N PHE A 96 -9.73 -25.84 6.86
CA PHE A 96 -8.56 -25.37 7.59
C PHE A 96 -7.29 -26.11 7.14
N GLU A 97 -7.31 -27.44 7.14
CA GLU A 97 -6.14 -28.23 6.70
C GLU A 97 -5.86 -28.06 5.20
N GLU A 98 -6.89 -27.84 4.36
CA GLU A 98 -6.71 -27.48 2.95
C GLU A 98 -5.98 -26.14 2.77
N ILE A 99 -6.42 -25.08 3.47
CA ILE A 99 -5.76 -23.75 3.41
C ILE A 99 -4.33 -23.83 3.96
N LYS A 100 -4.17 -24.48 5.11
CA LYS A 100 -2.88 -24.66 5.77
C LYS A 100 -1.90 -25.45 4.91
N SER A 101 -2.33 -26.55 4.29
CA SER A 101 -1.48 -27.38 3.43
C SER A 101 -1.04 -26.67 2.14
N ARG A 102 -1.78 -25.65 1.69
CA ARG A 102 -1.43 -24.80 0.54
C ARG A 102 -0.51 -23.63 0.87
N THR A 103 -0.41 -23.26 2.15
CA THR A 103 0.30 -22.06 2.60
C THR A 103 1.74 -22.42 2.98
N LEU A 104 2.71 -21.83 2.28
CA LEU A 104 4.10 -21.88 2.73
C LEU A 104 4.29 -20.85 3.86
N LEU A 105 4.54 -21.33 5.09
CA LEU A 105 4.67 -20.48 6.28
C LEU A 105 5.96 -19.65 6.31
N THR A 106 6.97 -20.01 5.51
CA THR A 106 8.21 -19.23 5.38
C THR A 106 8.05 -18.13 4.33
N ASP A 107 7.84 -16.89 4.80
CA ASP A 107 7.76 -15.72 3.92
C ASP A 107 9.14 -15.06 3.73
N LEU A 108 9.46 -14.74 2.48
CA LEU A 108 10.70 -14.07 2.08
C LEU A 108 10.40 -12.91 1.14
N THR A 109 10.60 -11.68 1.60
CA THR A 109 10.46 -10.51 0.74
C THR A 109 11.58 -10.48 -0.31
N VAL A 110 11.28 -9.93 -1.50
CA VAL A 110 12.32 -9.72 -2.52
C VAL A 110 13.25 -8.60 -2.04
N PRO A 111 14.59 -8.79 -1.98
CA PRO A 111 15.50 -7.78 -1.47
C PRO A 111 15.40 -6.45 -2.21
N ASN A 112 15.43 -5.35 -1.46
CA ASN A 112 15.34 -3.98 -1.96
C ASN A 112 16.70 -3.29 -1.94
N ARG A 113 17.14 -2.71 -3.06
CA ARG A 113 18.42 -1.98 -3.10
C ARG A 113 18.25 -0.55 -2.61
N ILE A 114 19.07 -0.15 -1.64
CA ILE A 114 19.22 1.23 -1.19
C ILE A 114 20.72 1.53 -1.15
N GLY A 115 21.16 2.40 -2.07
CA GLY A 115 22.59 2.69 -2.25
C GLY A 115 23.40 1.43 -2.56
N ASP A 116 24.40 1.17 -1.73
CA ASP A 116 25.38 0.09 -1.90
C ASP A 116 24.95 -1.23 -1.22
N TRP A 117 23.70 -1.30 -0.77
CA TRP A 117 23.18 -2.45 -0.01
C TRP A 117 21.82 -2.92 -0.52
N TRP A 118 21.62 -4.24 -0.49
CA TRP A 118 20.33 -4.90 -0.56
C TRP A 118 19.80 -5.13 0.85
N TYR A 119 18.56 -4.75 1.13
CA TYR A 119 17.88 -4.98 2.41
C TYR A 119 16.75 -5.98 2.25
N TYR A 120 16.63 -6.91 3.18
CA TYR A 120 15.59 -7.94 3.22
C TYR A 120 15.35 -8.41 4.65
N SER A 121 14.32 -9.23 4.85
CA SER A 121 14.03 -9.85 6.14
C SER A 121 13.84 -11.35 6.02
N ARG A 122 14.04 -12.05 7.13
CA ARG A 122 13.71 -13.47 7.29
C ARG A 122 12.92 -13.68 8.58
N MET A 123 11.96 -14.59 8.53
CA MET A 123 11.36 -15.18 9.73
C MET A 123 12.17 -16.42 10.12
N VAL A 124 12.47 -16.57 11.40
CA VAL A 124 13.13 -17.76 11.95
C VAL A 124 12.12 -18.67 12.64
N PRO A 125 12.30 -20.01 12.63
CA PRO A 125 11.41 -20.92 13.34
C PRO A 125 11.26 -20.55 14.82
N GLY A 126 10.01 -20.41 15.29
CA GLY A 126 9.70 -20.01 16.67
C GLY A 126 9.82 -18.51 16.97
N GLY A 127 10.34 -17.71 16.03
CA GLY A 127 10.36 -16.25 16.14
C GLY A 127 9.00 -15.64 15.81
N GLN A 128 8.62 -14.59 16.54
CA GLN A 128 7.39 -13.85 16.31
C GLN A 128 7.58 -12.68 15.34
N TYR A 129 8.82 -12.22 15.16
CA TYR A 129 9.15 -11.02 14.40
C TYR A 129 10.25 -11.26 13.35
N PRO A 130 10.33 -10.41 12.31
CA PRO A 130 11.37 -10.52 11.29
C PRO A 130 12.74 -10.11 11.82
N ILE A 131 13.78 -10.77 11.32
CA ILE A 131 15.17 -10.29 11.41
C ILE A 131 15.50 -9.62 10.08
N PHE A 132 15.91 -8.35 10.14
CA PHE A 132 16.34 -7.57 8.98
C PHE A 132 17.82 -7.74 8.73
N TYR A 133 18.17 -7.91 7.45
CA TYR A 133 19.53 -8.11 6.98
C TYR A 133 19.86 -7.09 5.89
N ARG A 134 21.17 -6.90 5.66
CA ARG A 134 21.70 -6.27 4.47
C ARG A 134 22.75 -7.13 3.79
N TYR A 135 22.90 -6.97 2.48
CA TYR A 135 23.89 -7.65 1.65
C TYR A 135 24.51 -6.66 0.66
N PRO A 136 25.84 -6.67 0.42
CA PRO A 136 26.48 -5.69 -0.46
C PRO A 136 25.95 -5.79 -1.89
N ALA A 137 25.69 -4.63 -2.51
CA ALA A 137 25.26 -4.56 -3.90
C ALA A 137 26.45 -4.62 -4.86
N LEU A 138 26.23 -5.15 -6.07
CA LEU A 138 27.25 -5.18 -7.10
C LEU A 138 27.37 -3.81 -7.80
N HIS A 139 28.60 -3.44 -8.12
CA HIS A 139 28.95 -2.22 -8.86
C HIS A 139 29.50 -2.50 -10.27
N GLU A 140 29.91 -3.74 -10.53
CA GLU A 140 30.44 -4.19 -11.82
C GLU A 140 29.39 -5.00 -12.60
N GLY A 141 29.59 -5.09 -13.92
CA GLY A 141 28.64 -5.73 -14.84
C GLY A 141 27.65 -4.75 -15.47
N ASP A 142 26.79 -5.29 -16.34
CA ASP A 142 25.71 -4.51 -16.95
C ASP A 142 24.64 -4.09 -15.92
N GLU A 143 23.66 -3.31 -16.35
CA GLU A 143 22.58 -2.84 -15.48
C GLU A 143 21.78 -3.98 -14.84
N VAL A 144 21.49 -5.05 -15.59
CA VAL A 144 20.72 -6.18 -15.09
C VAL A 144 21.50 -6.93 -14.01
N VAL A 145 22.80 -7.16 -14.21
CA VAL A 145 23.68 -7.80 -13.23
C VAL A 145 23.77 -6.96 -11.96
N ARG A 146 24.05 -5.65 -12.09
CA ARG A 146 24.21 -4.76 -10.93
C ARG A 146 22.94 -4.64 -10.08
N TYR A 147 21.77 -4.76 -10.70
CA TYR A 147 20.47 -4.68 -10.02
C TYR A 147 19.76 -6.02 -9.85
N THR A 148 20.48 -7.14 -9.98
CA THR A 148 19.93 -8.43 -9.59
C THR A 148 20.08 -8.64 -8.08
N PRO A 149 18.97 -8.84 -7.34
CA PRO A 149 19.03 -9.08 -5.90
C PRO A 149 19.67 -10.44 -5.60
N PRO A 150 20.27 -10.62 -4.41
CA PRO A 150 20.72 -11.94 -3.98
C PRO A 150 19.52 -12.89 -3.83
N VAL A 151 19.75 -14.18 -4.09
CA VAL A 151 18.72 -15.22 -3.93
C VAL A 151 18.67 -15.63 -2.46
N ILE A 152 17.62 -15.21 -1.76
CA ILE A 152 17.41 -15.58 -0.36
C ILE A 152 16.73 -16.95 -0.30
N LYS A 153 17.30 -17.87 0.48
CA LYS A 153 16.68 -19.16 0.77
C LYS A 153 16.32 -19.24 2.26
N PRO A 154 15.15 -19.80 2.62
CA PRO A 154 14.76 -19.93 4.02
C PRO A 154 15.78 -20.75 4.80
N GLY A 155 16.22 -20.24 5.96
CA GLY A 155 17.15 -20.94 6.86
C GLY A 155 18.62 -21.02 6.39
N GLU A 156 18.95 -20.53 5.20
CA GLU A 156 20.33 -20.51 4.70
C GLU A 156 20.91 -19.09 4.82
N PRO A 157 22.01 -18.88 5.59
CA PRO A 157 22.70 -17.61 5.60
C PRO A 157 23.45 -17.37 4.28
N LEU A 158 23.44 -16.12 3.82
CA LEU A 158 24.26 -15.70 2.68
C LEU A 158 25.66 -15.30 3.12
N GLU A 159 26.68 -15.81 2.44
CA GLU A 159 28.05 -15.39 2.67
C GLU A 159 28.21 -13.90 2.37
N GLY A 160 28.52 -13.09 3.40
CA GLY A 160 28.65 -11.64 3.31
C GLY A 160 27.41 -10.84 3.70
N GLU A 161 26.32 -11.48 4.15
CA GLU A 161 25.20 -10.76 4.76
C GLU A 161 25.55 -10.22 6.16
N SER A 162 24.84 -9.19 6.60
CA SER A 162 24.94 -8.63 7.95
C SER A 162 23.55 -8.42 8.54
N VAL A 163 23.36 -8.76 9.81
CA VAL A 163 22.14 -8.40 10.56
C VAL A 163 22.09 -6.89 10.70
N VAL A 164 20.93 -6.31 10.41
CA VAL A 164 20.63 -4.88 10.57
C VAL A 164 19.83 -4.65 11.84
N LEU A 165 18.78 -5.43 12.05
CA LEU A 165 17.93 -5.36 13.24
C LEU A 165 17.27 -6.72 13.47
N ASP A 166 17.52 -7.34 14.63
CA ASP A 166 16.75 -8.49 15.09
C ASP A 166 15.59 -8.01 15.95
N CYS A 167 14.38 -8.07 15.40
CA CYS A 167 13.20 -7.61 16.12
C CYS A 167 12.79 -8.56 17.25
N ASN A 168 13.18 -9.85 17.21
CA ASN A 168 12.89 -10.77 18.31
C ASN A 168 13.74 -10.42 19.53
N GLU A 169 15.04 -10.17 19.32
CA GLU A 169 15.93 -9.72 20.40
C GLU A 169 15.55 -8.33 20.91
N TYR A 170 15.17 -7.41 20.01
CA TYR A 170 14.73 -6.07 20.40
C TYR A 170 13.45 -6.11 21.26
N ALA A 171 12.50 -6.96 20.91
CA ALA A 171 11.18 -7.02 21.54
C ALA A 171 11.05 -8.04 22.68
N LYS A 172 12.13 -8.75 23.06
CA LYS A 172 12.05 -9.91 23.98
C LYS A 172 11.44 -9.63 25.35
N ASP A 173 11.56 -8.38 25.83
CA ASP A 173 11.08 -7.93 27.14
C ASP A 173 9.84 -7.01 27.00
N MET A 174 9.24 -6.92 25.81
CA MET A 174 8.08 -6.07 25.52
C MET A 174 6.79 -6.89 25.50
N GLU A 175 5.72 -6.38 26.12
CA GLU A 175 4.39 -7.01 26.07
C GLU A 175 3.76 -6.90 24.67
N PHE A 176 4.06 -5.81 23.96
CA PHE A 176 3.67 -5.58 22.58
C PHE A 176 4.82 -4.93 21.82
N PHE A 177 4.96 -5.27 20.54
CA PHE A 177 5.93 -4.65 19.66
C PHE A 177 5.38 -4.55 18.23
N ALA A 178 5.35 -3.33 17.71
CA ALA A 178 5.14 -3.06 16.30
C ALA A 178 6.24 -2.14 15.76
N LEU A 179 6.86 -2.57 14.67
CA LEU A 179 7.80 -1.75 13.91
C LEU A 179 7.03 -0.95 12.85
N GLY A 180 7.02 0.38 12.96
CA GLY A 180 6.40 1.27 11.99
C GLY A 180 7.36 1.56 10.83
N VAL A 181 8.27 2.51 11.02
CA VAL A 181 9.31 2.86 10.04
C VAL A 181 10.47 1.88 10.13
N PHE A 182 10.96 1.45 8.97
CA PHE A 182 12.29 0.88 8.79
C PHE A 182 12.94 1.56 7.59
N GLN A 183 13.81 2.52 7.83
CA GLN A 183 14.41 3.33 6.77
C GLN A 183 15.92 3.42 6.91
N PRO A 184 16.69 2.64 6.13
CA PRO A 184 18.13 2.83 6.01
C PRO A 184 18.46 4.12 5.27
N SER A 185 19.52 4.80 5.71
CA SER A 185 20.09 5.93 4.98
C SER A 185 20.71 5.47 3.66
N ARG A 186 20.73 6.35 2.65
CA ARG A 186 21.27 6.00 1.32
C ARG A 186 22.77 5.65 1.32
N ASN A 187 23.52 6.19 2.29
CA ASN A 187 24.93 5.85 2.49
C ASN A 187 25.13 4.57 3.34
N GLY A 188 24.05 3.93 3.81
CA GLY A 188 24.10 2.68 4.57
C GLY A 188 24.70 2.78 5.96
N LYS A 189 24.83 4.00 6.52
CA LYS A 189 25.47 4.23 7.84
C LYS A 189 24.48 4.35 8.98
N LEU A 190 23.24 4.78 8.72
CA LEU A 190 22.23 5.01 9.74
C LEU A 190 20.94 4.28 9.35
N LEU A 191 20.20 3.80 10.35
CA LEU A 191 18.86 3.26 10.20
C LEU A 191 17.92 4.07 11.10
N SER A 192 16.87 4.61 10.52
CA SER A 192 15.72 5.15 11.24
C SER A 192 14.72 4.01 11.49
N ILE A 193 14.28 3.86 12.74
CA ILE A 193 13.18 2.96 13.11
C ILE A 193 12.14 3.67 13.97
N SER A 194 10.86 3.32 13.83
CA SER A 194 9.83 3.77 14.77
C SER A 194 9.18 2.57 15.44
N VAL A 195 9.04 2.60 16.76
CA VAL A 195 8.57 1.47 17.57
C VAL A 195 7.33 1.87 18.36
N ASP A 196 6.28 1.05 18.28
CA ASP A 196 5.11 1.11 19.14
C ASP A 196 5.14 -0.09 20.10
N GLU A 197 5.18 0.20 21.39
CA GLU A 197 5.26 -0.79 22.48
C GLU A 197 3.91 -1.05 23.16
N LYS A 198 2.83 -0.39 22.71
CA LYS A 198 1.51 -0.41 23.36
C LYS A 198 0.36 -0.81 22.43
N GLY A 199 0.55 -0.73 21.12
CA GLY A 199 -0.48 -0.97 20.12
C GLY A 199 -1.44 0.20 19.96
N ASP A 200 -1.04 1.40 20.38
CA ASP A 200 -1.83 2.62 20.24
C ASP A 200 -1.43 3.44 19.00
N GLU A 201 -0.60 2.88 18.11
CA GLU A 201 -0.11 3.53 16.89
C GLU A 201 0.63 4.87 17.14
N ARG A 202 1.11 5.08 18.38
CA ARG A 202 2.06 6.16 18.71
C ARG A 202 3.46 5.55 18.80
N TYR A 203 4.32 5.99 17.89
CA TYR A 203 5.65 5.44 17.78
C TYR A 203 6.67 6.34 18.47
N GLU A 204 7.71 5.70 19.00
CA GLU A 204 8.97 6.36 19.33
C GLU A 204 9.98 6.12 18.21
N GLN A 205 10.48 7.21 17.65
CA GLN A 205 11.54 7.20 16.64
C GLN A 205 12.90 7.02 17.30
N ARG A 206 13.70 6.10 16.75
CA ARG A 206 15.09 5.85 17.15
C ARG A 206 16.00 5.74 15.94
N PHE A 207 17.31 5.87 16.18
CA PHE A 207 18.34 5.81 15.13
C PHE A 207 19.43 4.82 15.49
N LEU A 208 19.68 3.84 14.63
CA LEU A 208 20.72 2.84 14.81
C LEU A 208 21.90 3.15 13.88
N ASN A 209 23.10 3.28 14.46
CA ASN A 209 24.34 3.37 13.69
C ASN A 209 24.70 1.97 13.17
N LEU A 210 24.69 1.80 11.85
CA LEU A 210 24.95 0.52 11.18
C LEU A 210 26.44 0.18 11.06
N GLU A 211 27.34 1.08 11.45
CA GLU A 211 28.78 0.83 11.53
C GLU A 211 29.17 0.30 12.92
N THR A 212 28.56 0.83 13.99
CA THR A 212 28.85 0.41 15.38
C THR A 212 27.87 -0.64 15.92
N GLY A 213 26.65 -0.70 15.37
CA GLY A 213 25.56 -1.53 15.91
C GLY A 213 24.88 -0.93 17.14
N GLU A 214 25.15 0.33 17.46
CA GLU A 214 24.62 1.02 18.64
C GLU A 214 23.58 2.07 18.26
N PHE A 215 22.55 2.21 19.09
CA PHE A 215 21.59 3.31 18.95
C PHE A 215 22.24 4.64 19.31
N LEU A 216 21.90 5.68 18.55
CA LEU A 216 22.19 7.07 18.91
C LEU A 216 21.34 7.47 20.13
N PRO A 217 21.78 8.46 20.92
CA PRO A 217 21.01 8.95 22.07
C PRO A 217 19.70 9.65 21.68
N ASP A 218 19.58 10.11 20.44
CA ASP A 218 18.41 10.79 19.91
C ASP A 218 17.16 9.87 19.90
N THR A 219 16.07 10.38 20.45
CA THR A 219 14.74 9.73 20.44
C THR A 219 13.67 10.79 20.19
N ILE A 220 12.60 10.42 19.47
CA ILE A 220 11.47 11.32 19.20
C ILE A 220 10.17 10.58 19.56
N PRO A 221 9.54 10.88 20.71
CA PRO A 221 8.35 10.17 21.16
C PRO A 221 7.08 10.69 20.48
N ASN A 222 6.01 9.89 20.54
CA ASN A 222 4.64 10.27 20.14
C ASN A 222 4.51 10.73 18.68
N ILE A 223 5.23 10.09 17.76
CA ILE A 223 5.10 10.35 16.33
C ILE A 223 4.09 9.40 15.69
N SER A 224 3.55 9.78 14.54
CA SER A 224 2.84 8.86 13.64
C SER A 224 3.84 7.90 12.99
N GLY A 225 3.38 6.82 12.39
CA GLY A 225 4.26 5.82 11.74
C GLY A 225 5.03 6.28 10.49
N GLY A 226 5.11 7.58 10.19
CA GLY A 226 5.74 8.12 8.98
C GLY A 226 6.89 9.08 9.27
N SER A 227 8.09 8.74 8.79
CA SER A 227 9.27 9.61 8.81
C SER A 227 10.22 9.34 7.63
N PHE A 228 11.06 10.31 7.28
CA PHE A 228 12.09 10.11 6.27
C PHE A 228 13.34 10.99 6.44
N PHE A 229 14.50 10.44 6.10
CA PHE A 229 15.76 11.17 6.07
C PHE A 229 15.80 12.20 4.93
N ILE A 230 16.30 13.38 5.25
CA ILE A 230 16.72 14.41 4.30
C ILE A 230 18.20 14.76 4.51
N ASN A 231 18.78 15.60 3.65
CA ASN A 231 20.15 16.11 3.78
C ASN A 231 21.19 15.02 4.15
N HIS A 232 21.19 13.94 3.37
CA HIS A 232 22.11 12.81 3.56
C HIS A 232 22.04 12.13 4.94
N ALA A 233 20.84 12.06 5.53
CA ALA A 233 20.58 11.51 6.85
C ALA A 233 21.23 12.31 8.00
N GLN A 234 21.44 13.62 7.80
CA GLN A 234 21.73 14.57 8.88
C GLN A 234 20.46 15.06 9.58
N GLN A 235 19.32 14.95 8.89
CA GLN A 235 18.02 15.39 9.39
C GLN A 235 16.95 14.36 9.09
N LEU A 236 15.93 14.32 9.94
CA LEU A 236 14.74 13.49 9.78
C LEU A 236 13.49 14.39 9.75
N VAL A 237 12.63 14.19 8.77
CA VAL A 237 11.27 14.75 8.76
C VAL A 237 10.31 13.73 9.33
N TYR A 238 9.43 14.14 10.25
CA TYR A 238 8.46 13.26 10.88
C TYR A 238 7.13 13.97 11.13
N THR A 239 6.08 13.17 11.37
CA THR A 239 4.71 13.67 11.54
C THR A 239 4.19 13.33 12.95
N VAL A 240 3.43 14.26 13.54
CA VAL A 240 2.83 14.11 14.87
C VAL A 240 1.30 14.11 14.74
N PRO A 241 0.60 13.13 15.35
CA PRO A 241 -0.85 13.08 15.38
C PRO A 241 -1.43 13.89 16.55
N ASP A 242 -2.66 14.37 16.38
CA ASP A 242 -3.45 14.98 17.46
C ASP A 242 -4.10 13.91 18.37
N ASP A 243 -4.99 14.35 19.27
CA ASP A 243 -5.70 13.48 20.20
C ASP A 243 -6.74 12.57 19.50
N SER A 244 -7.07 12.83 18.24
CA SER A 244 -7.95 12.02 17.39
C SER A 244 -7.17 11.13 16.41
N TRP A 245 -5.88 10.91 16.65
CA TRP A 245 -4.98 10.14 15.78
C TRP A 245 -4.77 10.74 14.39
N ARG A 246 -5.23 11.98 14.16
CA ARG A 246 -5.08 12.65 12.87
C ARG A 246 -3.70 13.30 12.79
N PRO A 247 -2.88 12.99 11.77
CA PRO A 247 -1.61 13.68 11.56
C PRO A 247 -1.88 15.13 11.21
N TYR A 248 -1.28 16.05 11.97
CA TYR A 248 -1.56 17.49 11.84
C TYR A 248 -0.31 18.37 11.95
N ARG A 249 0.82 17.87 12.44
CA ARG A 249 2.08 18.61 12.48
C ARG A 249 3.20 17.84 11.83
N VAL A 250 4.03 18.55 11.06
CA VAL A 250 5.26 18.01 10.46
C VAL A 250 6.45 18.79 10.99
N TYR A 251 7.46 18.07 11.46
CA TYR A 251 8.67 18.62 12.06
C TYR A 251 9.92 18.15 11.31
N VAL A 252 11.02 18.88 11.47
CA VAL A 252 12.37 18.43 11.12
C VAL A 252 13.25 18.36 12.37
N HIS A 253 13.92 17.24 12.53
CA HIS A 253 14.88 16.95 13.59
C HIS A 253 16.32 16.97 13.06
N ASP A 254 17.20 17.68 13.74
CA ASP A 254 18.65 17.74 13.47
C ASP A 254 19.37 16.62 14.26
N ILE A 255 19.68 15.50 13.58
CA ILE A 255 20.13 14.25 14.23
C ILE A 255 21.49 14.46 14.91
N GLY A 256 21.56 14.17 16.21
CA GLY A 256 22.78 14.25 17.02
C GLY A 256 23.20 15.69 17.36
N ALA A 257 22.42 16.70 16.96
CA ALA A 257 22.74 18.11 17.22
C ALA A 257 22.32 18.57 18.63
N GLY A 258 21.35 17.88 19.26
CA GLY A 258 20.80 18.27 20.57
C GLY A 258 20.03 19.60 20.55
N THR A 259 19.53 20.00 19.38
CA THR A 259 18.70 21.21 19.21
C THR A 259 17.23 20.87 19.23
N GLU A 260 16.38 21.85 19.54
CA GLU A 260 14.93 21.68 19.40
C GLU A 260 14.50 21.46 17.94
N ASP A 261 13.52 20.59 17.75
CA ASP A 261 12.96 20.28 16.44
C ASP A 261 12.17 21.46 15.90
N HIS A 262 12.30 21.69 14.59
CA HIS A 262 11.63 22.81 13.94
C HIS A 262 10.29 22.37 13.34
N LEU A 263 9.20 23.03 13.73
CA LEU A 263 7.88 22.86 13.12
C LEU A 263 7.89 23.42 11.69
N ILE A 264 7.71 22.54 10.70
CA ILE A 264 7.60 22.92 9.29
C ILE A 264 6.20 23.45 8.99
N TYR A 265 5.17 22.72 9.44
CA TYR A 265 3.78 23.04 9.16
C TYR A 265 2.82 22.42 10.17
N GLU A 266 1.72 23.13 10.42
CA GLU A 266 0.60 22.70 11.25
C GLU A 266 -0.73 22.86 10.48
N GLU A 267 -1.47 21.76 10.33
CA GLU A 267 -2.82 21.75 9.78
C GLU A 267 -3.84 21.97 10.91
N THR A 268 -4.48 23.14 10.87
CA THR A 268 -5.41 23.61 11.91
C THR A 268 -6.86 23.22 11.63
N ASP A 269 -7.20 22.83 10.40
CA ASP A 269 -8.52 22.32 10.05
C ASP A 269 -8.63 20.83 10.43
N PRO A 270 -9.50 20.46 11.39
CA PRO A 270 -9.64 19.08 11.85
C PRO A 270 -10.23 18.14 10.79
N THR A 271 -10.78 18.67 9.69
CA THR A 271 -11.28 17.86 8.57
C THR A 271 -10.18 17.41 7.61
N MET A 272 -8.96 17.93 7.78
CA MET A 272 -7.85 17.73 6.86
C MET A 272 -6.80 16.78 7.44
N TRP A 273 -6.33 15.85 6.62
CA TRP A 273 -5.29 14.88 6.93
C TRP A 273 -3.96 15.36 6.35
N LEU A 274 -2.96 15.62 7.20
CA LEU A 274 -1.65 16.08 6.77
C LEU A 274 -0.70 14.91 6.49
N GLY A 275 -0.17 14.86 5.27
CA GLY A 275 0.91 13.98 4.86
C GLY A 275 2.19 14.76 4.54
N SER A 276 3.33 14.08 4.68
CA SER A 276 4.63 14.58 4.21
C SER A 276 5.37 13.49 3.44
N ALA A 277 6.06 13.89 2.37
CA ALA A 277 6.90 13.01 1.57
C ALA A 277 8.14 13.75 1.08
N MET A 278 9.21 13.01 0.79
CA MET A 278 10.35 13.56 0.05
C MET A 278 10.04 13.47 -1.44
N SER A 279 10.27 14.57 -2.18
CA SER A 279 10.15 14.55 -3.63
C SER A 279 11.09 13.50 -4.25
N ALA A 280 10.69 12.91 -5.36
CA ALA A 280 11.46 11.97 -6.15
C ALA A 280 12.85 12.54 -6.49
N ASP A 281 12.93 13.82 -6.88
CA ASP A 281 14.21 14.50 -7.13
C ASP A 281 14.98 14.93 -5.88
N ARG A 282 14.40 14.70 -4.70
CA ARG A 282 14.97 15.01 -3.38
C ARG A 282 15.33 16.48 -3.18
N SER A 283 14.68 17.36 -3.95
CA SER A 283 14.83 18.82 -3.82
C SER A 283 13.92 19.41 -2.75
N SER A 284 12.79 18.75 -2.47
CA SER A 284 11.71 19.33 -1.67
C SER A 284 11.07 18.31 -0.72
N ILE A 285 10.59 18.79 0.41
CA ILE A 285 9.56 18.16 1.23
C ILE A 285 8.22 18.56 0.59
N VAL A 286 7.44 17.56 0.21
CA VAL A 286 6.09 17.71 -0.31
C VAL A 286 5.13 17.51 0.86
N LEU A 287 4.40 18.57 1.22
CA LEU A 287 3.34 18.53 2.22
C LEU A 287 2.01 18.45 1.48
N SER A 288 1.17 17.47 1.84
CA SER A 288 -0.15 17.29 1.26
C SER A 288 -1.18 17.31 2.38
N SER A 289 -2.03 18.33 2.41
CA SER A 289 -3.16 18.40 3.32
C SER A 289 -4.44 18.15 2.55
N GLY A 290 -5.19 17.10 2.88
CA GLY A 290 -6.37 16.73 2.09
C GLY A 290 -7.46 16.00 2.86
N ASN A 291 -8.62 15.91 2.26
CA ASN A 291 -9.76 15.11 2.72
C ASN A 291 -10.32 14.30 1.54
N SER A 292 -11.53 13.76 1.65
CA SER A 292 -12.16 12.98 0.58
C SER A 292 -12.63 13.79 -0.64
N GLU A 293 -12.51 15.11 -0.62
CA GLU A 293 -13.03 16.01 -1.66
C GLU A 293 -11.94 16.84 -2.34
N PHE A 294 -10.88 17.23 -1.63
CA PHE A 294 -9.83 18.07 -2.18
C PHE A 294 -8.51 17.95 -1.42
N THR A 295 -7.45 18.40 -2.08
CA THR A 295 -6.08 18.43 -1.54
C THR A 295 -5.47 19.82 -1.73
N GLU A 296 -4.61 20.24 -0.80
CA GLU A 296 -3.67 21.34 -0.95
C GLU A 296 -2.26 20.80 -0.76
N VAL A 297 -1.44 20.97 -1.79
CA VAL A 297 -0.03 20.58 -1.80
C VAL A 297 0.84 21.82 -1.69
N SER A 298 1.81 21.77 -0.78
CA SER A 298 2.84 22.79 -0.64
C SER A 298 4.24 22.17 -0.65
N LEU A 299 5.23 22.93 -1.09
CA LEU A 299 6.63 22.50 -1.19
C LEU A 299 7.50 23.30 -0.23
N VAL A 300 8.40 22.62 0.46
CA VAL A 300 9.49 23.22 1.26
C VAL A 300 10.82 22.72 0.71
N PRO A 301 11.75 23.59 0.27
CA PRO A 301 13.06 23.16 -0.18
C PRO A 301 13.82 22.39 0.90
N ILE A 302 14.36 21.21 0.57
CA ILE A 302 15.16 20.40 1.51
C ILE A 302 16.45 21.12 1.95
N ALA A 303 17.00 21.97 1.09
CA ALA A 303 18.17 22.79 1.43
C ALA A 303 17.85 23.86 2.49
N GLU A 304 16.59 24.25 2.63
CA GLU A 304 16.11 25.27 3.56
C GLU A 304 14.82 24.77 4.25
N PRO A 305 14.89 23.68 5.05
CA PRO A 305 13.70 23.01 5.58
C PRO A 305 12.96 23.83 6.64
N LYS A 306 13.53 24.99 7.03
CA LYS A 306 12.95 25.98 7.94
C LYS A 306 12.24 27.13 7.22
N SER A 307 12.22 27.11 5.88
CA SER A 307 11.50 28.10 5.07
C SER A 307 9.99 27.80 5.08
N PRO A 308 9.14 28.83 4.96
CA PRO A 308 7.69 28.63 4.94
C PRO A 308 7.26 27.80 3.73
N PRO A 309 6.27 26.89 3.87
CA PRO A 309 5.76 26.11 2.75
C PRO A 309 5.18 26.98 1.63
N ARG A 310 5.51 26.65 0.38
CA ARG A 310 4.96 27.31 -0.80
C ARG A 310 3.82 26.48 -1.38
N VAL A 311 2.58 26.98 -1.25
CA VAL A 311 1.38 26.35 -1.82
C VAL A 311 1.44 26.33 -3.35
N ILE A 312 1.03 25.20 -3.95
CA ILE A 312 0.97 25.02 -5.40
C ILE A 312 -0.41 25.41 -5.96
N ILE A 313 -1.49 24.83 -5.46
CA ILE A 313 -2.87 25.21 -5.76
C ILE A 313 -3.61 25.27 -4.41
N PRO A 314 -4.24 26.40 -4.06
CA PRO A 314 -4.89 26.57 -2.76
C PRO A 314 -6.15 25.69 -2.65
N ARG A 315 -6.47 25.26 -1.43
CA ARG A 315 -7.65 24.41 -1.15
C ARG A 315 -8.99 25.01 -1.60
N ASP A 316 -9.09 26.33 -1.70
CA ASP A 316 -10.28 27.03 -2.22
C ASP A 316 -10.62 26.62 -3.67
N ALA A 317 -9.67 26.04 -4.41
CA ALA A 317 -9.91 25.46 -5.72
C ALA A 317 -10.84 24.24 -5.70
N ARG A 318 -10.92 23.52 -4.55
CA ARG A 318 -11.70 22.29 -4.37
C ARG A 318 -11.46 21.24 -5.47
N ILE A 319 -10.19 20.85 -5.61
CA ILE A 319 -9.76 19.82 -6.54
C ILE A 319 -8.89 18.79 -5.82
N GLU A 320 -8.95 17.54 -6.27
CA GLU A 320 -7.98 16.53 -5.88
C GLU A 320 -6.76 16.63 -6.80
N TYR A 321 -5.57 16.77 -6.20
CA TYR A 321 -4.33 16.76 -6.96
C TYR A 321 -3.12 16.30 -6.14
N GLN A 322 -2.10 15.86 -6.87
CA GLN A 322 -0.74 15.68 -6.36
C GLN A 322 0.25 16.41 -7.26
N ALA A 323 1.35 16.90 -6.68
CA ALA A 323 2.37 17.64 -7.40
C ALA A 323 3.77 17.14 -7.04
N GLU A 324 4.55 16.83 -8.07
CA GLU A 324 5.91 16.32 -7.94
C GLU A 324 6.89 17.32 -8.59
N PRO A 325 7.81 17.93 -7.83
CA PRO A 325 8.82 18.80 -8.40
C PRO A 325 9.83 17.97 -9.21
N ILE A 326 10.17 18.50 -10.37
CA ILE A 326 11.18 17.92 -11.26
C ILE A 326 12.07 19.00 -11.84
N THR A 327 13.34 18.66 -12.09
CA THR A 327 14.25 19.54 -12.80
C THR A 327 14.22 19.25 -14.31
N ILE A 328 13.91 20.27 -15.11
CA ILE A 328 14.00 20.24 -16.58
C ILE A 328 14.92 21.38 -17.02
N ALA A 329 15.99 21.04 -17.75
CA ALA A 329 16.96 22.02 -18.27
C ALA A 329 17.55 22.97 -17.19
N GLY A 330 17.70 22.50 -15.95
CA GLY A 330 18.23 23.28 -14.82
C GLY A 330 17.20 24.13 -14.08
N GLU A 331 15.93 24.08 -14.46
CA GLU A 331 14.85 24.82 -13.83
C GLU A 331 13.82 23.87 -13.19
N THR A 332 13.26 24.27 -12.04
CA THR A 332 12.22 23.52 -11.34
C THR A 332 10.87 23.67 -12.06
N HIS A 333 10.27 22.53 -12.36
CA HIS A 333 8.96 22.36 -12.94
C HIS A 333 8.14 21.41 -12.05
N LEU A 334 6.86 21.26 -12.36
CA LEU A 334 5.94 20.38 -11.63
C LEU A 334 5.32 19.38 -12.60
N LEU A 335 5.31 18.11 -12.21
CA LEU A 335 4.33 17.14 -12.72
C LEU A 335 3.12 17.19 -11.80
N ILE A 336 1.95 17.48 -12.36
CA ILE A 336 0.71 17.62 -11.60
C ILE A 336 -0.31 16.64 -12.15
N GLN A 337 -0.77 15.71 -11.33
CA GLN A 337 -1.98 14.94 -11.60
C GLN A 337 -3.13 15.61 -10.87
N HIS A 338 -4.21 15.95 -11.57
CA HIS A 338 -5.34 16.69 -11.00
C HIS A 338 -6.67 16.22 -11.60
N ASP A 339 -7.77 16.52 -10.91
CA ASP A 339 -9.14 16.29 -11.40
C ASP A 339 -9.85 17.56 -11.95
N TYR A 340 -9.18 18.72 -11.95
CA TYR A 340 -9.75 19.99 -12.44
C TYR A 340 -10.28 19.86 -13.88
N LYS A 341 -11.62 19.81 -14.03
CA LYS A 341 -12.33 19.57 -15.32
C LYS A 341 -11.91 18.27 -16.03
N ALA A 342 -11.45 17.30 -15.26
CA ALA A 342 -10.93 16.02 -15.72
C ALA A 342 -11.23 14.95 -14.65
N LEU A 343 -12.46 14.44 -14.59
CA LEU A 343 -12.93 13.56 -13.50
C LEU A 343 -12.06 12.30 -13.34
N ASN A 344 -11.56 11.74 -14.45
CA ASN A 344 -10.66 10.59 -14.45
C ASN A 344 -9.16 10.98 -14.36
N SER A 345 -8.91 12.22 -13.91
CA SER A 345 -7.64 12.92 -13.84
C SER A 345 -6.96 13.19 -15.19
N GLU A 346 -6.12 14.23 -15.18
CA GLU A 346 -5.15 14.56 -16.22
C GLU A 346 -3.76 14.67 -15.59
N LEU A 347 -2.70 14.32 -16.32
CA LEU A 347 -1.32 14.56 -15.90
C LEU A 347 -0.71 15.64 -16.78
N VAL A 348 -0.17 16.69 -16.17
CA VAL A 348 0.37 17.86 -16.87
C VAL A 348 1.77 18.22 -16.36
N LEU A 349 2.54 18.90 -17.21
CA LEU A 349 3.72 19.67 -16.83
C LEU A 349 3.34 21.14 -16.61
N ALA A 350 3.84 21.73 -15.53
CA ALA A 350 3.63 23.13 -15.20
C ALA A 350 4.93 23.81 -14.75
N ASP A 351 4.96 25.14 -14.87
CA ASP A 351 5.95 25.96 -14.16
C ASP A 351 5.49 26.18 -12.71
N MET A 352 6.36 26.67 -11.84
CA MET A 352 5.92 27.08 -10.51
C MET A 352 4.85 28.18 -10.61
N PRO A 353 3.76 28.11 -9.82
CA PRO A 353 2.70 29.11 -9.83
C PRO A 353 3.19 30.45 -9.29
N GLN A 354 2.63 31.55 -9.78
CA GLN A 354 2.82 32.85 -9.14
C GLN A 354 1.98 32.91 -7.86
N GLU A 355 2.48 33.63 -6.84
CA GLU A 355 1.74 33.81 -5.59
C GLU A 355 0.38 34.46 -5.85
N GLY A 356 -0.69 33.87 -5.29
CA GLY A 356 -2.07 34.34 -5.48
C GLY A 356 -2.63 34.17 -6.90
N GLU A 357 -1.97 33.38 -7.77
CA GLU A 357 -2.45 33.16 -9.13
C GLU A 357 -3.72 32.30 -9.16
N PRO A 358 -4.84 32.77 -9.75
CA PRO A 358 -6.05 31.96 -9.86
C PRO A 358 -5.84 30.69 -10.69
N LEU A 359 -6.49 29.59 -10.29
CA LEU A 359 -6.36 28.30 -10.96
C LEU A 359 -6.69 28.37 -12.46
N GLU A 360 -7.73 29.09 -12.85
CA GLU A 360 -8.13 29.29 -14.25
C GLU A 360 -7.03 29.95 -15.10
N LYS A 361 -6.20 30.78 -14.48
CA LYS A 361 -5.07 31.44 -15.14
C LYS A 361 -3.85 30.52 -15.15
N TYR A 362 -3.58 29.86 -14.04
CA TYR A 362 -2.45 28.93 -13.92
C TYR A 362 -2.60 27.75 -14.89
N SER A 363 -3.79 27.16 -14.99
CA SER A 363 -4.05 25.99 -15.84
C SER A 363 -3.89 26.24 -17.33
N LYS A 364 -3.98 27.50 -17.79
CA LYS A 364 -3.68 27.88 -19.18
C LYS A 364 -2.20 27.72 -19.55
N ARG A 365 -1.31 27.62 -18.57
CA ARG A 365 0.13 27.39 -18.78
C ARG A 365 0.54 25.92 -18.71
N TRP A 366 -0.40 25.02 -18.41
CA TRP A 366 -0.15 23.59 -18.31
C TRP A 366 0.08 22.96 -19.69
N VAL A 367 1.03 22.04 -19.74
CA VAL A 367 1.36 21.27 -20.95
C VAL A 367 0.95 19.81 -20.69
N PRO A 368 -0.09 19.29 -21.36
CA PRO A 368 -0.57 17.93 -21.11
C PRO A 368 0.51 16.88 -21.33
N VAL A 369 0.68 15.96 -20.39
CA VAL A 369 1.51 14.75 -20.50
C VAL A 369 0.63 13.55 -20.85
N ILE A 370 -0.43 13.35 -20.09
CA ILE A 370 -1.53 12.43 -20.41
C ILE A 370 -2.81 13.22 -20.29
N ARG A 371 -3.58 13.28 -21.38
CA ARG A 371 -4.89 13.96 -21.40
C ARG A 371 -5.96 13.13 -20.70
N HIS A 372 -6.97 13.82 -20.17
CA HIS A 372 -8.18 13.20 -19.65
C HIS A 372 -8.83 12.23 -20.66
N SER A 373 -9.37 11.14 -20.14
CA SER A 373 -10.14 10.14 -20.88
C SER A 373 -11.35 9.68 -20.06
N GLU A 374 -12.51 9.55 -20.69
CA GLU A 374 -13.72 8.99 -20.05
C GLU A 374 -13.56 7.50 -19.66
N ASN A 375 -12.60 6.80 -20.27
CA ASN A 375 -12.45 5.34 -20.12
C ASN A 375 -11.21 4.92 -19.32
N VAL A 376 -10.33 5.86 -18.97
CA VAL A 376 -9.07 5.57 -18.27
C VAL A 376 -8.91 6.54 -17.12
N ARG A 377 -8.90 6.02 -15.89
CA ARG A 377 -8.67 6.81 -14.67
C ARG A 377 -7.22 6.72 -14.26
N LEU A 378 -6.53 7.86 -14.16
CA LEU A 378 -5.18 7.88 -13.58
C LEU A 378 -5.29 7.71 -12.06
N GLU A 379 -4.56 6.74 -11.50
CA GLU A 379 -4.54 6.46 -10.05
C GLU A 379 -3.30 7.08 -9.39
N GLY A 380 -2.19 7.18 -10.12
CA GLY A 380 -0.97 7.80 -9.59
C GLY A 380 0.17 7.79 -10.59
N PHE A 381 1.27 8.46 -10.24
CA PHE A 381 2.52 8.36 -10.99
C PHE A 381 3.73 8.36 -10.05
N THR A 382 4.86 7.89 -10.57
CA THR A 382 6.16 7.93 -9.91
C THR A 382 7.28 8.00 -10.96
N LEU A 383 8.51 8.25 -10.51
CA LEU A 383 9.68 8.39 -11.36
C LEU A 383 10.73 7.34 -10.99
N SER A 384 11.20 6.62 -12.00
CA SER A 384 12.49 5.93 -11.92
C SER A 384 13.61 6.85 -12.42
N ALA A 385 14.87 6.40 -12.34
CA ALA A 385 15.99 7.13 -12.95
C ALA A 385 15.79 7.37 -14.45
N THR A 386 15.04 6.49 -15.13
CA THR A 386 14.94 6.48 -16.60
C THR A 386 13.53 6.76 -17.12
N HIS A 387 12.48 6.52 -16.33
CA HIS A 387 11.09 6.54 -16.80
C HIS A 387 10.13 7.26 -15.85
N LEU A 388 9.14 7.93 -16.44
CA LEU A 388 7.86 8.21 -15.80
C LEU A 388 7.02 6.93 -15.83
N VAL A 389 6.49 6.54 -14.67
CA VAL A 389 5.61 5.38 -14.52
C VAL A 389 4.26 5.88 -14.03
N VAL A 390 3.20 5.57 -14.76
CA VAL A 390 1.83 5.97 -14.44
C VAL A 390 1.02 4.71 -14.18
N THR A 391 0.35 4.67 -13.04
CA THR A 391 -0.64 3.65 -12.71
C THR A 391 -2.01 4.19 -13.04
N ALA A 392 -2.79 3.43 -13.80
CA ALA A 392 -4.13 3.83 -14.21
C ALA A 392 -5.06 2.62 -14.25
N ARG A 393 -6.36 2.87 -14.13
CA ARG A 393 -7.41 1.88 -14.27
C ARG A 393 -8.06 2.01 -15.65
N ALA A 394 -8.06 0.92 -16.39
CA ALA A 394 -8.68 0.81 -17.72
C ALA A 394 -9.34 -0.57 -17.83
N ASP A 395 -10.56 -0.65 -18.37
CA ASP A 395 -11.33 -1.89 -18.51
C ASP A 395 -11.42 -2.67 -17.18
N THR A 396 -11.65 -1.96 -16.06
CA THR A 396 -11.71 -2.47 -14.67
C THR A 396 -10.39 -2.96 -14.07
N THR A 397 -9.30 -3.11 -14.84
CA THR A 397 -8.00 -3.58 -14.36
C THR A 397 -7.03 -2.42 -14.11
N THR A 398 -6.15 -2.57 -13.13
CA THR A 398 -5.03 -1.65 -12.91
C THR A 398 -3.88 -2.02 -13.85
N ARG A 399 -3.40 -1.02 -14.60
CA ARG A 399 -2.35 -1.12 -15.63
C ARG A 399 -1.23 -0.12 -15.39
N LEU A 400 -0.10 -0.37 -16.02
CA LEU A 400 1.11 0.45 -15.92
C LEU A 400 1.49 1.02 -17.29
N PHE A 401 1.58 2.34 -17.37
CA PHE A 401 2.02 3.08 -18.55
C PHE A 401 3.37 3.73 -18.27
N LEU A 402 4.36 3.48 -19.11
CA LEU A 402 5.73 3.96 -18.94
C LEU A 402 6.15 4.85 -20.09
N ALA A 403 6.80 5.97 -19.78
CA ALA A 403 7.41 6.82 -20.78
C ALA A 403 8.86 7.14 -20.39
N PRO A 404 9.83 7.05 -21.31
CA PRO A 404 11.18 7.54 -21.09
C PRO A 404 11.16 8.98 -20.56
N ARG A 405 11.79 9.19 -19.40
CA ARG A 405 11.78 10.47 -18.68
C ARG A 405 12.41 11.61 -19.50
N GLU A 406 13.33 11.29 -20.40
CA GLU A 406 13.95 12.22 -21.34
C GLU A 406 12.96 12.86 -22.33
N GLN A 407 11.73 12.35 -22.44
CA GLN A 407 10.67 12.99 -23.22
C GLN A 407 10.07 14.21 -22.51
N LEU A 408 10.16 14.31 -21.17
CA LEU A 408 9.57 15.43 -20.42
C LEU A 408 10.16 16.80 -20.81
N PRO A 409 11.49 16.98 -20.95
CA PRO A 409 12.07 18.22 -21.47
C PRO A 409 11.62 18.59 -22.89
N VAL A 410 11.40 17.59 -23.76
CA VAL A 410 10.91 17.83 -25.12
C VAL A 410 9.43 18.23 -25.09
N GLN A 411 8.64 17.57 -24.24
CA GLN A 411 7.24 17.89 -24.05
C GLN A 411 7.04 19.29 -23.52
N TRP A 412 7.89 19.75 -22.60
CA TRP A 412 7.84 21.10 -22.04
C TRP A 412 8.01 22.23 -23.07
N ARG A 413 8.47 21.96 -24.31
CA ARG A 413 8.60 22.99 -25.37
C ARG A 413 7.23 23.55 -25.76
N ARG A 414 6.69 24.47 -24.95
CA ARG A 414 5.30 25.01 -24.95
C ARG A 414 4.74 25.36 -26.32
N LYS A 415 5.59 25.81 -27.26
CA LYS A 415 5.16 26.21 -28.61
C LYS A 415 4.91 25.03 -29.56
N LYS A 416 5.55 23.87 -29.34
CA LYS A 416 5.46 22.65 -30.15
C LYS A 416 5.75 21.41 -29.28
N PRO A 417 4.83 21.00 -28.39
CA PRO A 417 4.98 19.75 -27.65
C PRO A 417 5.03 18.58 -28.64
N ALA A 418 5.97 17.66 -28.46
CA ALA A 418 6.14 16.52 -29.36
C ALA A 418 5.11 15.40 -29.13
N GLY A 419 4.41 15.44 -27.99
CA GLY A 419 3.68 14.28 -27.47
C GLY A 419 4.62 13.37 -26.69
N ILE A 420 4.04 12.56 -25.80
CA ILE A 420 4.76 11.52 -25.07
C ILE A 420 4.25 10.17 -25.54
N THR A 421 5.18 9.28 -25.86
CA THR A 421 4.87 7.89 -26.20
C THR A 421 4.98 7.03 -24.95
N PHE A 422 3.87 6.43 -24.57
CA PHE A 422 3.80 5.46 -23.47
C PHE A 422 3.88 4.03 -24.00
N MET A 423 4.46 3.15 -23.20
CA MET A 423 4.48 1.71 -23.41
C MET A 423 3.93 0.99 -22.18
N GLU A 424 3.37 -0.20 -22.38
CA GLU A 424 3.01 -1.12 -21.30
C GLU A 424 4.07 -2.22 -21.21
N PRO A 425 4.40 -2.73 -20.01
CA PRO A 425 5.26 -3.90 -19.89
C PRO A 425 4.58 -5.11 -20.54
N ALA A 426 5.29 -5.82 -21.42
CA ALA A 426 4.82 -7.07 -21.99
C ALA A 426 4.82 -8.20 -20.94
N GLY A 427 3.99 -9.24 -21.16
CA GLY A 427 3.94 -10.44 -20.31
C GLY A 427 2.79 -10.47 -19.29
N PHE A 428 1.85 -9.53 -19.39
CA PHE A 428 0.60 -9.47 -18.60
C PHE A 428 -0.61 -9.71 -19.52
N ASP A 429 -0.73 -10.94 -20.01
CA ASP A 429 -1.66 -11.28 -21.10
C ASP A 429 -3.05 -11.74 -20.62
N GLU A 430 -3.26 -11.89 -19.31
CA GLU A 430 -4.57 -12.27 -18.76
C GLU A 430 -5.56 -11.11 -18.89
N GLU A 431 -6.85 -11.40 -19.07
CA GLU A 431 -7.89 -10.36 -19.23
C GLU A 431 -8.21 -9.67 -17.89
N LEU A 432 -8.28 -10.45 -16.80
CA LEU A 432 -8.59 -9.97 -15.46
C LEU A 432 -7.37 -10.14 -14.55
N TYR A 433 -6.57 -9.08 -14.45
CA TYR A 433 -5.39 -9.03 -13.59
C TYR A 433 -5.29 -7.70 -12.85
N THR A 434 -4.32 -7.61 -11.95
CA THR A 434 -3.86 -6.35 -11.35
C THR A 434 -2.35 -6.30 -11.44
N ALA A 435 -1.81 -5.27 -12.09
CA ALA A 435 -0.39 -4.95 -12.08
C ALA A 435 -0.18 -3.59 -11.39
N GLY A 436 0.71 -3.53 -10.42
CA GLY A 436 0.99 -2.31 -9.65
C GLY A 436 2.47 -2.13 -9.39
N VAL A 437 2.91 -0.88 -9.29
CA VAL A 437 4.30 -0.56 -8.89
C VAL A 437 4.44 -0.83 -7.41
N LEU A 438 5.30 -1.78 -7.05
CA LEU A 438 5.75 -1.94 -5.66
C LEU A 438 6.85 -0.93 -5.32
N ARG A 439 7.72 -0.63 -6.28
CA ARG A 439 8.81 0.32 -6.08
C ARG A 439 9.34 0.87 -7.41
N ALA A 440 9.47 2.18 -7.49
CA ALA A 440 10.27 2.87 -8.49
C ALA A 440 10.96 4.03 -7.78
N GLU A 441 12.28 4.07 -7.87
CA GLU A 441 13.09 5.08 -7.20
C GLU A 441 13.76 5.95 -8.24
N ASN A 442 13.79 7.27 -8.02
CA ASN A 442 14.32 8.22 -9.00
C ASN A 442 15.83 8.07 -9.30
N TYR A 443 16.52 7.21 -8.55
CA TYR A 443 17.93 6.85 -8.74
C TYR A 443 18.13 5.41 -9.22
N SER A 444 17.05 4.63 -9.36
CA SER A 444 17.06 3.25 -9.83
C SER A 444 16.53 3.17 -11.27
N PRO A 445 17.18 2.44 -12.19
CA PRO A 445 16.62 2.16 -13.50
C PRO A 445 15.54 1.07 -13.45
N VAL A 446 15.46 0.32 -12.35
CA VAL A 446 14.54 -0.82 -12.16
C VAL A 446 13.22 -0.37 -11.58
N ILE A 447 12.14 -0.89 -12.15
CA ILE A 447 10.78 -0.76 -11.65
C ILE A 447 10.34 -2.13 -11.14
N ARG A 448 10.02 -2.22 -9.85
CA ARG A 448 9.51 -3.45 -9.23
C ARG A 448 7.99 -3.47 -9.33
N ILE A 449 7.47 -4.52 -9.95
CA ILE A 449 6.05 -4.68 -10.26
C ILE A 449 5.48 -5.87 -9.48
N ALA A 450 4.34 -5.68 -8.82
CA ALA A 450 3.49 -6.77 -8.36
C ALA A 450 2.47 -7.09 -9.45
N TYR A 451 2.26 -8.38 -9.67
CA TYR A 451 1.24 -8.90 -10.57
C TYR A 451 0.45 -10.00 -9.86
N THR A 452 -0.86 -10.01 -10.02
CA THR A 452 -1.70 -11.12 -9.58
C THR A 452 -2.95 -11.20 -10.45
N SER A 453 -3.51 -12.39 -10.57
CA SER A 453 -4.82 -12.61 -11.19
C SER A 453 -5.60 -13.66 -10.41
N PHE A 454 -6.79 -14.03 -10.90
CA PHE A 454 -7.53 -15.16 -10.37
C PHE A 454 -6.86 -16.52 -10.66
N LEU A 455 -5.96 -16.59 -11.64
CA LEU A 455 -5.30 -17.84 -12.09
C LEU A 455 -3.82 -17.88 -11.73
N THR A 456 -3.23 -16.72 -11.52
CA THR A 456 -1.80 -16.55 -11.26
C THR A 456 -1.63 -16.03 -9.84
N PRO A 457 -1.02 -16.82 -8.94
CA PRO A 457 -0.63 -16.35 -7.62
C PRO A 457 0.23 -15.10 -7.69
N ARG A 458 0.28 -14.32 -6.62
CA ARG A 458 1.05 -13.07 -6.58
C ARG A 458 2.50 -13.29 -7.02
N ARG A 459 2.92 -12.57 -8.05
CA ARG A 459 4.28 -12.49 -8.59
C ARG A 459 4.89 -11.12 -8.34
N VAL A 460 6.21 -11.11 -8.15
CA VAL A 460 7.02 -9.91 -8.07
C VAL A 460 8.05 -9.96 -9.19
N TYR A 461 8.05 -8.93 -10.02
CA TYR A 461 8.96 -8.77 -11.15
C TYR A 461 9.87 -7.57 -10.95
N ASP A 462 11.11 -7.67 -11.41
CA ASP A 462 11.93 -6.50 -11.71
C ASP A 462 11.85 -6.25 -13.22
N TYR A 463 11.45 -5.03 -13.58
CA TYR A 463 11.34 -4.59 -14.97
C TYR A 463 12.42 -3.56 -15.30
N PHE A 464 13.14 -3.82 -16.39
CA PHE A 464 14.17 -2.94 -16.96
C PHE A 464 13.60 -2.33 -18.25
N PRO A 465 13.01 -1.13 -18.18
CA PRO A 465 12.23 -0.58 -19.29
C PRO A 465 13.06 -0.25 -20.53
N MET A 466 14.33 0.10 -20.38
CA MET A 466 15.23 0.38 -21.53
C MET A 466 15.46 -0.84 -22.41
N SER A 467 15.66 -2.02 -21.81
CA SER A 467 15.84 -3.28 -22.52
C SER A 467 14.53 -4.09 -22.66
N GLN A 468 13.43 -3.56 -22.13
CA GLN A 468 12.14 -4.23 -21.96
C GLN A 468 12.25 -5.63 -21.32
N THR A 469 13.24 -5.81 -20.44
CA THR A 469 13.47 -7.09 -19.79
C THR A 469 12.62 -7.20 -18.52
N LEU A 470 11.76 -8.21 -18.47
CA LEU A 470 10.92 -8.52 -17.31
C LEU A 470 11.45 -9.80 -16.63
N LEU A 471 11.91 -9.69 -15.38
CA LEU A 471 12.50 -10.79 -14.64
C LEU A 471 11.64 -11.16 -13.44
N LEU A 472 11.13 -12.39 -13.42
CA LEU A 472 10.43 -12.94 -12.26
C LEU A 472 11.41 -13.09 -11.09
N ARG A 473 11.12 -12.43 -9.97
CA ARG A 473 11.93 -12.50 -8.75
C ARG A 473 11.31 -13.40 -7.70
N ARG A 474 9.99 -13.40 -7.63
CA ARG A 474 9.25 -14.24 -6.71
C ARG A 474 7.88 -14.57 -7.28
N GLU A 475 7.47 -15.81 -7.11
CA GLU A 475 6.08 -16.23 -7.21
C GLU A 475 5.67 -16.75 -5.83
N THR A 476 4.47 -16.41 -5.39
CA THR A 476 3.92 -16.96 -4.14
C THR A 476 3.61 -18.43 -4.36
N PRO A 477 4.30 -19.36 -3.67
CA PRO A 477 4.08 -20.77 -3.88
C PRO A 477 2.69 -21.16 -3.36
N VAL A 478 1.96 -21.94 -4.14
CA VAL A 478 0.74 -22.62 -3.73
C VAL A 478 1.03 -24.11 -3.75
N LEU A 479 1.14 -24.73 -2.58
CA LEU A 479 1.57 -26.12 -2.45
C LEU A 479 0.44 -27.10 -2.85
N GLY A 480 0.82 -28.30 -3.30
CA GLY A 480 -0.10 -29.35 -3.75
C GLY A 480 -0.29 -29.39 -5.27
N VAL A 481 -1.04 -30.38 -5.76
CA VAL A 481 -1.35 -30.52 -7.20
C VAL A 481 -2.59 -29.69 -7.52
N ILE A 482 -2.45 -28.72 -8.42
CA ILE A 482 -3.59 -27.99 -8.97
C ILE A 482 -3.58 -28.15 -10.49
N SER A 483 -4.63 -28.78 -11.03
CA SER A 483 -5.00 -28.64 -12.44
C SER A 483 -6.26 -27.79 -12.50
N VAL A 484 -6.09 -26.49 -12.71
CA VAL A 484 -7.21 -25.54 -12.82
C VAL A 484 -7.27 -25.07 -14.26
N ARG A 485 -8.43 -25.31 -14.89
CA ARG A 485 -8.79 -24.80 -16.21
C ARG A 485 -9.96 -23.86 -16.00
N ILE A 486 -9.70 -22.56 -15.89
CA ILE A 486 -10.75 -21.54 -15.83
C ILE A 486 -10.97 -21.01 -17.24
N ILE A 487 -12.21 -21.09 -17.70
CA ILE A 487 -12.66 -20.41 -18.91
C ILE A 487 -13.33 -19.13 -18.41
N VAL A 488 -12.64 -18.00 -18.54
CA VAL A 488 -13.25 -16.69 -18.35
C VAL A 488 -13.88 -16.31 -19.69
N PRO A 489 -15.22 -16.20 -19.79
CA PRO A 489 -15.82 -15.64 -20.99
C PRO A 489 -15.43 -14.16 -21.07
N THR A 490 -14.81 -13.79 -22.18
CA THR A 490 -14.47 -12.40 -22.54
C THR A 490 -15.76 -11.61 -22.60
N VAL A 491 -15.96 -10.66 -21.68
CA VAL A 491 -17.06 -9.69 -21.80
C VAL A 491 -16.49 -8.50 -22.56
N THR A 492 -16.55 -8.55 -23.88
CA THR A 492 -16.35 -7.36 -24.72
C THR A 492 -17.55 -6.43 -24.52
N GLY A 493 -17.56 -5.72 -23.39
CA GLY A 493 -18.53 -4.68 -23.10
C GLY A 493 -18.28 -3.48 -24.01
N HIS A 494 -18.80 -3.50 -25.23
CA HIS A 494 -19.22 -2.24 -25.83
C HIS A 494 -20.38 -1.72 -24.99
N PRO A 495 -20.35 -0.45 -24.53
CA PRO A 495 -21.53 0.14 -23.92
C PRO A 495 -22.69 0.01 -24.91
N PRO A 496 -23.92 -0.33 -24.46
CA PRO A 496 -25.06 -0.31 -25.34
C PRO A 496 -25.14 1.08 -25.99
N PRO A 497 -25.45 1.18 -27.30
CA PRO A 497 -25.63 2.48 -27.93
C PRO A 497 -26.68 3.25 -27.13
N MET A 498 -26.30 4.41 -26.59
CA MET A 498 -27.24 5.36 -26.01
C MET A 498 -28.21 5.76 -27.13
N GLU A 499 -29.44 5.25 -27.09
CA GLU A 499 -30.50 5.77 -27.94
C GLU A 499 -30.68 7.26 -27.62
N PRO A 500 -30.73 8.15 -28.63
CA PRO A 500 -31.03 9.55 -28.38
C PRO A 500 -32.46 9.64 -27.87
N SER A 501 -32.61 10.11 -26.63
CA SER A 501 -33.89 10.51 -26.06
C SER A 501 -34.51 11.56 -26.99
N SER A 502 -35.59 11.17 -27.65
CA SER A 502 -36.41 12.07 -28.44
C SER A 502 -37.08 13.07 -27.50
N PRO A 503 -37.07 14.38 -27.79
CA PRO A 503 -37.78 15.35 -26.96
C PRO A 503 -39.29 15.16 -27.16
N SER A 504 -40.00 14.71 -26.14
CA SER A 504 -41.46 14.79 -26.11
C SER A 504 -41.88 16.27 -26.07
N ARG A 505 -42.74 16.64 -27.02
CA ARG A 505 -43.55 17.85 -27.01
C ARG A 505 -44.81 17.65 -26.18
#